data_AF-A0A7S1RFR6-F1
#
_entry.id   AF-A0A7S1RFR6-F1
#
_cell.length_a   1.000
_cell.length_b   1.000
_cell.length_c   1.000
_cell.angle_alpha   90.00
_cell.angle_beta   90.00
_cell.angle_gamma   90.00
#
_symmetry.space_group_name_H-M   'P 1'
#
loop_
_entity.id
_entity.type
_entity.pdbx_description
1 polymer ?
#
loop_
_entity_poly.entity_id
_entity_poly.type
_entity_poly.pdbx_seq_one_letter_code
_entity_poly.pdbx_strand_id
1 'polypeptide(L)'
;GLFGLGAYVVFSHAAGGEFSAILTLAVVFQCLALTLLALQVLSKRSAAGVSARALMLDAAALCLRLSSTTWLNGYLPVDMTGDWIYQAFDFASLAIVLWLLREVLCTHRSTYQAEDDSLPAVPFVLASLVLAALLHADMNSRPVFDALWMAGLFVSVVA
;
A
#
# COMPACT_ATOMS: atom_id res chain seq x y z
N GLY A 1 16.84 -6.21 -13.68
CA GLY A 1 18.26 -6.06 -13.36
C GLY A 1 18.44 -5.51 -11.95
N LEU A 2 18.49 -4.19 -11.79
CA LEU A 2 18.70 -3.49 -10.51
C LEU A 2 17.69 -3.83 -9.40
N PHE A 3 16.40 -3.93 -9.75
CA PHE A 3 15.36 -4.19 -8.75
C PHE A 3 15.42 -5.60 -8.15
N GLY A 4 15.65 -6.62 -8.98
CA GLY A 4 15.86 -8.00 -8.51
C GLY A 4 17.12 -8.12 -7.63
N LEU A 5 18.14 -7.31 -7.90
CA LEU A 5 19.35 -7.22 -7.10
C LEU A 5 19.08 -6.55 -5.75
N GLY A 6 18.27 -5.48 -5.72
CA GLY A 6 17.80 -4.84 -4.49
C GLY A 6 16.94 -5.78 -3.63
N ALA A 7 15.99 -6.49 -4.24
CA ALA A 7 15.17 -7.50 -3.59
C ALA A 7 16.02 -8.65 -2.99
N TYR A 8 17.00 -9.14 -3.76
CA TYR A 8 17.94 -10.16 -3.28
C TYR A 8 18.79 -9.65 -2.12
N VAL A 9 19.30 -8.43 -2.19
CA VAL A 9 20.09 -7.81 -1.10
C VAL A 9 19.27 -7.65 0.16
N VAL A 10 18.00 -7.21 0.06
CA VAL A 10 17.10 -7.13 1.22
C VAL A 10 16.87 -8.52 1.81
N PHE A 11 16.59 -9.52 0.97
CA PHE A 11 16.35 -10.89 1.43
C PHE A 11 17.60 -11.53 2.07
N SER A 12 18.78 -11.37 1.46
CA SER A 12 20.01 -12.04 1.89
C SER A 12 20.73 -11.34 3.04
N HIS A 13 20.72 -10.00 3.07
CA HIS A 13 21.48 -9.23 4.05
C HIS A 13 20.64 -8.60 5.15
N ALA A 14 19.38 -8.21 4.87
CA ALA A 14 18.56 -7.53 5.87
C ALA A 14 17.67 -8.48 6.66
N ALA A 15 17.19 -9.56 6.03
CA ALA A 15 16.22 -10.46 6.67
C ALA A 15 16.79 -11.81 7.14
N GLY A 16 18.09 -12.06 6.95
CA GLY A 16 18.74 -13.31 7.42
C GLY A 16 18.16 -14.61 6.87
N GLY A 17 17.35 -14.55 5.80
CA GLY A 17 16.61 -15.69 5.25
C GLY A 17 15.30 -16.04 5.97
N GLU A 18 14.81 -15.20 6.88
CA GLU A 18 13.52 -15.42 7.55
C GLU A 18 12.33 -15.24 6.60
N PHE A 19 11.28 -16.04 6.79
CA PHE A 19 10.09 -15.97 5.94
C PHE A 19 9.36 -14.61 6.06
N SER A 20 9.49 -13.92 7.21
CA SER A 20 8.92 -12.58 7.43
C SER A 20 9.41 -11.52 6.45
N ALA A 21 10.58 -11.74 5.82
CA ALA A 21 11.13 -10.89 4.78
C ALA A 21 10.16 -10.66 3.61
N ILE A 22 9.25 -11.62 3.36
CA ILE A 22 8.29 -11.55 2.27
C ILE A 22 7.36 -10.35 2.41
N LEU A 23 7.03 -9.95 3.64
CA LEU A 23 6.20 -8.78 3.93
C LEU A 23 6.94 -7.49 3.53
N THR A 24 8.22 -7.39 3.87
CA THR A 24 9.07 -6.26 3.47
C THR A 24 9.24 -6.22 1.96
N LEU A 25 9.47 -7.37 1.34
CA LEU A 25 9.58 -7.44 -0.11
C LEU A 25 8.29 -6.98 -0.79
N ALA A 26 7.12 -7.38 -0.27
CA ALA A 26 5.82 -6.96 -0.78
C ALA A 26 5.66 -5.42 -0.76
N VAL A 27 5.98 -4.75 0.36
CA VAL A 27 5.86 -3.28 0.43
C VAL A 27 6.89 -2.55 -0.45
N VAL A 28 8.08 -3.14 -0.67
CA VAL A 28 9.07 -2.63 -1.63
C VAL A 28 8.54 -2.71 -3.06
N PHE A 29 7.93 -3.83 -3.45
CA PHE A 29 7.31 -3.98 -4.77
C PHE A 29 6.12 -3.04 -4.97
N GLN A 30 5.27 -2.88 -3.95
CA GLN A 30 4.16 -1.92 -3.95
C GLN A 30 4.70 -0.49 -4.19
N CYS A 31 5.73 -0.08 -3.46
CA CYS A 31 6.35 1.23 -3.64
C CYS A 31 6.97 1.40 -5.03
N LEU A 32 7.61 0.36 -5.58
CA LEU A 32 8.14 0.39 -6.95
C LEU A 32 7.00 0.58 -7.96
N ALA A 33 5.92 -0.18 -7.85
CA ALA A 33 4.80 -0.10 -8.78
C ALA A 33 4.21 1.32 -8.82
N LEU A 34 4.01 1.92 -7.64
CA LEU A 34 3.55 3.30 -7.50
C LEU A 34 4.57 4.31 -8.06
N THR A 35 5.86 4.09 -7.85
CA THR A 35 6.92 4.93 -8.44
C THR A 35 6.91 4.86 -9.96
N LEU A 36 6.74 3.68 -10.54
CA LEU A 36 6.65 3.50 -12.00
C LEU A 36 5.41 4.19 -12.56
N LEU A 37 4.27 4.10 -11.87
CA LEU A 37 3.06 4.85 -12.24
C LEU A 37 3.28 6.37 -12.17
N ALA A 38 3.95 6.86 -11.13
CA ALA A 38 4.31 8.26 -11.01
C ALA A 38 5.23 8.72 -12.15
N LEU A 39 6.24 7.93 -12.49
CA LEU A 39 7.13 8.19 -13.63
C LEU A 39 6.37 8.19 -14.96
N GLN A 40 5.39 7.30 -15.14
CA GLN A 40 4.52 7.30 -16.32
C GLN A 40 3.72 8.60 -16.42
N VAL A 41 3.09 9.05 -15.33
CA VAL A 41 2.31 10.30 -15.31
C VAL A 41 3.21 11.50 -15.60
N LEU A 42 4.40 11.57 -14.99
CA LEU A 42 5.38 12.63 -15.24
C LEU A 42 5.85 12.66 -16.70
N SER A 43 6.15 11.49 -17.26
CA SER A 43 6.70 11.37 -18.62
C SER A 43 5.65 11.69 -19.68
N LYS A 44 4.40 11.22 -19.50
CA LYS A 44 3.30 11.47 -20.43
C LYS A 44 2.62 12.82 -20.22
N ARG A 45 2.81 13.44 -19.04
CA ARG A 45 2.08 14.65 -18.59
C ARG A 45 0.56 14.48 -18.73
N SER A 46 0.07 13.30 -18.41
CA SER A 46 -1.31 12.89 -18.61
C SER A 46 -1.72 11.86 -17.57
N ALA A 47 -2.99 11.96 -17.14
CA ALA A 47 -3.68 11.02 -16.28
C ALA A 47 -4.61 10.06 -17.07
N ALA A 48 -4.50 10.02 -18.40
CA ALA A 48 -5.28 9.10 -19.22
C ALA A 48 -4.93 7.63 -18.87
N GLY A 49 -5.96 6.82 -18.67
CA GLY A 49 -5.84 5.42 -18.24
C GLY A 49 -5.41 5.19 -16.78
N VAL A 50 -5.40 6.23 -15.93
CA VAL A 50 -5.12 6.10 -14.49
C VAL A 50 -6.44 6.16 -13.71
N SER A 51 -6.73 5.14 -12.91
CA SER A 51 -7.90 5.12 -12.01
C SER A 51 -7.59 5.86 -10.72
N ALA A 52 -8.34 6.95 -10.46
CA ALA A 52 -8.32 7.62 -9.17
C ALA A 52 -8.99 6.77 -8.09
N ARG A 53 -9.98 5.94 -8.45
CA ARG A 53 -10.66 5.04 -7.50
C ARG A 53 -9.73 3.98 -6.94
N ALA A 54 -8.91 3.34 -7.79
CA ALA A 54 -7.89 2.40 -7.36
C ALA A 54 -6.86 3.09 -6.45
N LEU A 55 -6.37 4.27 -6.83
CA LEU A 55 -5.44 5.06 -6.00
C LEU A 55 -6.04 5.46 -4.64
N MET A 56 -7.35 5.72 -4.56
CA MET A 56 -8.03 5.96 -3.28
C MET A 56 -8.09 4.70 -2.41
N LEU A 57 -8.26 3.52 -3.02
CA LEU A 57 -8.22 2.24 -2.30
C LEU A 57 -6.80 1.94 -1.79
N ASP A 58 -5.77 2.15 -2.61
CA ASP A 58 -4.37 2.05 -2.18
C ASP A 58 -4.06 2.98 -0.99
N ALA A 59 -4.50 4.24 -1.07
CA ALA A 59 -4.33 5.21 0.02
C ALA A 59 -5.04 4.75 1.30
N ALA A 60 -6.28 4.27 1.18
CA ALA A 60 -7.05 3.76 2.31
C ALA A 60 -6.37 2.52 2.93
N ALA A 61 -5.92 1.57 2.11
CA ALA A 61 -5.20 0.38 2.55
C ALA A 61 -3.94 0.74 3.35
N LEU A 62 -3.14 1.66 2.83
CA LEU A 62 -1.92 2.16 3.48
C LEU A 62 -2.22 2.86 4.81
N CYS A 63 -3.21 3.74 4.86
CA CYS A 63 -3.61 4.42 6.10
C CYS A 63 -4.10 3.43 7.17
N LEU A 64 -4.92 2.45 6.78
CA LEU A 64 -5.43 1.40 7.68
C LEU A 64 -4.28 0.56 8.25
N ARG A 65 -3.33 0.14 7.41
CA ARG A 65 -2.15 -0.64 7.81
C ARG A 65 -1.24 0.16 8.75
N LEU A 66 -0.89 1.40 8.38
CA LEU A 66 -0.04 2.29 9.17
C LEU A 66 -0.65 2.64 10.53
N SER A 67 -1.98 2.67 10.66
CA SER A 67 -2.64 2.89 11.95
C SER A 67 -2.34 1.82 13.00
N SER A 68 -1.90 0.63 12.57
CA SER A 68 -1.42 -0.44 13.46
C SER A 68 0.10 -0.44 13.58
N THR A 69 0.82 -0.41 12.45
CA THR A 69 2.27 -0.70 12.40
C THR A 69 3.18 0.44 12.87
N THR A 70 2.63 1.65 13.10
CA THR A 70 3.42 2.82 13.54
C THR A 70 3.60 2.91 15.05
N TRP A 71 2.76 2.25 15.84
CA TRP A 71 2.88 2.28 17.31
C TRP A 71 2.65 0.92 17.99
N LEU A 72 2.27 -0.12 17.23
CA LEU A 72 2.22 -1.51 17.70
C LEU A 72 3.20 -2.36 16.87
N ASN A 73 3.69 -3.43 17.49
CA ASN A 73 4.69 -4.32 16.89
C ASN A 73 4.07 -5.58 16.25
N GLY A 74 2.77 -5.80 16.40
CA GLY A 74 2.07 -6.89 15.73
C GLY A 74 1.98 -6.63 14.21
N TYR A 75 2.09 -7.72 13.44
CA TYR A 75 2.09 -7.74 11.98
C TYR A 75 3.28 -7.06 11.28
N LEU A 76 4.32 -6.69 12.02
CA LEU A 76 5.61 -6.35 11.44
C LEU A 76 6.41 -7.62 11.13
N PRO A 77 7.34 -7.57 10.16
CA PRO A 77 8.38 -8.58 10.03
C PRO A 77 9.09 -8.79 11.37
N VAL A 78 9.39 -10.04 11.73
CA VAL A 78 10.13 -10.37 12.97
C VAL A 78 11.64 -10.17 12.81
N ASP A 79 12.11 -10.01 11.57
CA ASP A 79 13.49 -9.69 11.25
C ASP A 79 13.79 -8.18 11.35
N MET A 80 15.06 -7.79 11.19
CA MET A 80 15.55 -6.40 11.29
C MET A 80 14.83 -5.40 10.37
N THR A 81 14.15 -5.86 9.32
CA THR A 81 13.40 -4.96 8.42
C THR A 81 12.09 -4.46 9.05
N GLY A 82 11.57 -5.15 10.06
CA GLY A 82 10.39 -4.72 10.81
C GLY A 82 10.63 -3.51 11.72
N ASP A 83 11.89 -3.18 12.01
CA ASP A 83 12.23 -2.07 12.91
C ASP A 83 11.89 -0.69 12.30
N TRP A 84 12.04 -0.53 10.98
CA TRP A 84 11.80 0.75 10.31
C TRP A 84 11.62 0.66 8.80
N ILE A 85 12.22 -0.35 8.14
CA ILE A 85 12.23 -0.44 6.67
C ILE A 85 10.82 -0.67 6.15
N TYR A 86 10.07 -1.58 6.78
CA TYR A 86 8.68 -1.87 6.42
C TYR A 86 7.82 -0.60 6.44
N GLN A 87 7.84 0.16 7.55
CA GLN A 87 7.06 1.39 7.68
C GLN A 87 7.56 2.48 6.73
N ALA A 88 8.87 2.60 6.50
CA ALA A 88 9.43 3.60 5.59
C ALA A 88 8.88 3.43 4.16
N PHE A 89 8.76 2.21 3.67
CA PHE A 89 8.19 1.93 2.35
C PHE A 89 6.67 2.15 2.30
N ASP A 90 5.94 1.85 3.37
CA ASP A 90 4.51 2.20 3.45
C ASP A 90 4.29 3.73 3.45
N PHE A 91 5.08 4.50 4.21
CA PHE A 91 5.03 5.96 4.19
C PHE A 91 5.41 6.54 2.82
N ALA A 92 6.47 6.02 2.19
CA ALA A 92 6.87 6.44 0.85
C ALA A 92 5.76 6.15 -0.18
N SER A 93 5.17 4.96 -0.12
CA SER A 93 4.02 4.59 -0.96
C SER A 93 2.84 5.54 -0.76
N LEU A 94 2.52 5.87 0.49
CA LEU A 94 1.41 6.79 0.80
C LEU A 94 1.68 8.18 0.23
N ALA A 95 2.90 8.71 0.37
CA ALA A 95 3.28 9.99 -0.21
C ALA A 95 3.16 10.00 -1.73
N ILE A 96 3.60 8.92 -2.41
CA ILE A 96 3.50 8.78 -3.87
C ILE A 96 2.03 8.69 -4.32
N VAL A 97 1.19 7.91 -3.63
CA VAL A 97 -0.25 7.78 -3.96
C VAL A 97 -0.97 9.11 -3.77
N LEU A 98 -0.72 9.83 -2.68
CA LEU A 98 -1.31 11.16 -2.46
C LEU A 98 -0.87 12.16 -3.52
N TRP A 99 0.41 12.10 -3.93
CA TRP A 99 0.90 12.90 -5.05
C TRP A 99 0.21 12.52 -6.37
N LEU A 100 0.08 11.22 -6.69
CA LEU A 100 -0.64 10.73 -7.85
C LEU A 100 -2.10 11.17 -7.86
N LEU A 101 -2.80 11.08 -6.72
CA LEU A 101 -4.18 11.55 -6.58
C LEU A 101 -4.30 13.05 -6.88
N ARG A 102 -3.36 13.87 -6.37
CA ARG A 102 -3.30 15.29 -6.73
C ARG A 102 -3.06 15.48 -8.23
N GLU A 103 -2.16 14.72 -8.83
CA GLU A 103 -1.89 14.82 -10.26
C GLU A 103 -3.10 14.44 -11.10
N VAL A 104 -3.80 13.36 -10.77
CA VAL A 104 -4.99 12.91 -11.51
C VAL A 104 -6.17 13.85 -11.33
N LEU A 105 -6.47 14.26 -10.08
CA LEU A 105 -7.69 14.99 -9.75
C LEU A 105 -7.56 16.51 -9.86
N CYS A 106 -6.33 17.04 -9.83
CA CYS A 106 -6.07 18.49 -9.87
C CYS A 106 -5.22 18.89 -11.08
N THR A 107 -3.99 18.35 -11.23
CA THR A 107 -3.02 18.84 -12.22
C THR A 107 -3.37 18.44 -13.66
N HIS A 108 -3.69 17.16 -13.88
CA HIS A 108 -3.96 16.53 -15.16
C HIS A 108 -5.43 16.13 -15.33
N ARG A 109 -6.33 16.78 -14.57
CA ARG A 109 -7.78 16.53 -14.58
C ARG A 109 -8.40 16.56 -15.97
N SER A 110 -7.89 17.38 -16.88
CA SER A 110 -8.38 17.48 -18.26
C SER A 110 -8.19 16.19 -19.08
N THR A 111 -7.23 15.35 -18.69
CA THR A 111 -6.93 14.07 -19.36
C THR A 111 -7.42 12.86 -18.58
N TYR A 112 -7.97 13.07 -17.38
CA TYR A 112 -8.54 12.02 -16.55
C TYR A 112 -9.92 11.59 -17.07
N GLN A 113 -10.09 10.28 -17.27
CA GLN A 113 -11.28 9.68 -17.85
C GLN A 113 -12.28 9.30 -16.76
N ALA A 114 -12.93 10.30 -16.15
CA ALA A 114 -13.82 10.09 -15.00
C ALA A 114 -15.02 9.18 -15.30
N GLU A 115 -15.50 9.15 -16.54
CA GLU A 115 -16.62 8.28 -16.97
C GLU A 115 -16.20 6.80 -17.04
N ASP A 116 -14.94 6.55 -17.39
CA ASP A 116 -14.37 5.20 -17.45
C ASP A 116 -13.97 4.69 -16.05
N ASP A 117 -13.68 5.59 -15.10
CA ASP A 117 -13.31 5.26 -13.70
C ASP A 117 -14.53 5.13 -12.76
N SER A 118 -15.39 4.16 -13.08
CA SER A 118 -16.71 3.96 -12.45
C SER A 118 -16.72 3.02 -11.23
N LEU A 119 -15.55 2.58 -10.74
CA LEU A 119 -15.46 1.67 -9.60
C LEU A 119 -16.07 2.29 -8.32
N PRO A 120 -17.02 1.62 -7.65
CA PRO A 120 -17.58 2.10 -6.40
C PRO A 120 -16.64 1.78 -5.22
N ALA A 121 -15.56 2.56 -5.06
CA ALA A 121 -14.52 2.30 -4.06
C ALA A 121 -15.03 2.23 -2.60
N VAL A 122 -16.02 3.05 -2.23
CA VAL A 122 -16.52 3.12 -0.84
C VAL A 122 -17.12 1.78 -0.35
N PRO A 123 -18.04 1.13 -1.10
CA PRO A 123 -18.51 -0.21 -0.78
C PRO A 123 -17.40 -1.25 -0.54
N PHE A 124 -16.32 -1.22 -1.33
CA PHE A 124 -15.19 -2.14 -1.14
C PHE A 124 -14.48 -1.90 0.20
N VAL A 125 -14.24 -0.64 0.57
CA VAL A 125 -13.66 -0.31 1.89
C VAL A 125 -14.56 -0.77 3.03
N LEU A 126 -15.87 -0.52 2.93
CA LEU A 126 -16.83 -0.92 3.97
C LEU A 126 -16.94 -2.43 4.11
N ALA A 127 -17.00 -3.16 2.99
CA ALA A 127 -17.02 -4.63 2.99
C ALA A 127 -15.74 -5.20 3.61
N SER A 128 -14.57 -4.65 3.27
CA SER A 128 -13.28 -5.02 3.85
C SER A 128 -13.22 -4.77 5.35
N LEU A 129 -13.76 -3.65 5.84
CA LEU A 129 -13.85 -3.36 7.28
C LEU A 129 -14.74 -4.37 8.02
N VAL A 130 -15.90 -4.71 7.46
CA VAL A 130 -16.82 -5.71 8.04
C VAL A 130 -16.16 -7.07 8.09
N LEU A 131 -15.55 -7.53 6.98
CA LEU A 131 -14.86 -8.82 6.93
C LEU A 131 -13.67 -8.85 7.89
N ALA A 132 -12.90 -7.78 7.99
CA ALA A 132 -11.78 -7.70 8.92
C ALA A 132 -12.24 -7.76 10.38
N ALA A 133 -13.31 -7.07 10.73
CA ALA A 133 -13.88 -7.14 12.09
C ALA A 133 -14.32 -8.56 12.49
N LEU A 134 -14.68 -9.41 11.53
CA LEU A 134 -15.09 -10.80 11.77
C LEU A 134 -13.92 -11.79 11.74
N LEU A 135 -12.87 -11.50 10.97
CA LEU A 135 -11.83 -12.47 10.63
C LEU A 135 -10.45 -12.13 11.20
N HIS A 136 -10.25 -10.96 11.82
CA HIS A 136 -8.93 -10.51 12.24
C HIS A 136 -8.23 -11.52 13.18
N ALA A 137 -6.91 -11.64 13.02
CA ALA A 137 -6.07 -12.32 14.01
C ALA A 137 -5.89 -11.45 15.26
N ASP A 138 -5.18 -11.92 16.28
CA ASP A 138 -5.00 -11.20 17.56
C ASP A 138 -3.52 -10.97 17.87
N MET A 139 -2.74 -10.42 16.92
CA MET A 139 -1.29 -10.25 17.12
C MET A 139 -0.95 -9.09 18.06
N ASN A 140 -1.79 -8.05 18.16
CA ASN A 140 -1.55 -6.94 19.07
C ASN A 140 -2.30 -7.05 20.40
N SER A 141 -3.17 -8.05 20.57
CA SER A 141 -4.13 -8.10 21.69
C SER A 141 -5.01 -6.84 21.75
N ARG A 142 -5.28 -6.24 20.58
CA ARG A 142 -6.02 -4.98 20.42
C ARG A 142 -6.94 -5.12 19.20
N PRO A 143 -8.15 -5.67 19.38
CA PRO A 143 -9.03 -6.07 18.28
C PRO A 143 -9.29 -4.99 17.22
N VAL A 144 -9.37 -3.72 17.64
CA VAL A 144 -9.54 -2.60 16.72
C VAL A 144 -8.34 -2.46 15.77
N PHE A 145 -7.11 -2.49 16.27
CA PHE A 145 -5.92 -2.33 15.44
C PHE A 145 -5.61 -3.57 14.62
N ASP A 146 -5.90 -4.74 15.18
CA ASP A 146 -5.81 -6.00 14.46
C ASP A 146 -6.79 -6.05 13.27
N ALA A 147 -8.03 -5.60 13.49
CA ALA A 147 -9.02 -5.45 12.42
C ALA A 147 -8.62 -4.37 11.41
N LEU A 148 -8.07 -3.23 11.83
CA LEU A 148 -7.64 -2.18 10.91
C LEU A 148 -6.49 -2.65 10.01
N TRP A 149 -5.50 -3.36 10.55
CA TRP A 149 -4.42 -3.94 9.75
C TRP A 149 -4.98 -4.91 8.70
N MET A 150 -5.88 -5.80 9.12
CA MET A 150 -6.50 -6.78 8.23
C MET A 150 -7.43 -6.13 7.20
N ALA A 151 -8.15 -5.08 7.57
CA ALA A 151 -8.94 -4.29 6.62
C ALA A 151 -8.04 -3.66 5.56
N GLY A 152 -6.88 -3.12 5.96
CA GLY A 152 -5.88 -2.60 5.04
C GLY A 152 -5.40 -3.66 4.05
N LEU A 153 -5.17 -4.89 4.50
CA LEU A 153 -4.85 -6.02 3.63
C LEU A 153 -5.99 -6.31 2.63
N PHE A 154 -7.23 -6.45 3.10
CA PHE A 154 -8.37 -6.71 2.22
C PHE A 154 -8.63 -5.60 1.20
N VAL A 155 -8.51 -4.33 1.60
CA VAL A 155 -8.63 -3.19 0.69
C VAL A 155 -7.53 -3.22 -0.38
N SER A 156 -6.29 -3.56 -0.02
CA SER A 156 -5.20 -3.64 -1.02
C SER A 156 -5.38 -4.74 -2.06
N VAL A 157 -6.13 -5.79 -1.76
CA VAL A 157 -6.40 -6.89 -2.71
C VAL A 157 -7.44 -6.49 -3.76
N VAL A 158 -8.32 -5.54 -3.44
CA VAL A 158 -9.41 -5.08 -4.31
C VAL A 158 -9.13 -3.71 -4.94
N ALA A 159 -7.99 -3.10 -4.63
CA ALA A 159 -7.48 -1.89 -5.26
C ALA A 159 -7.03 -2.17 -6.71
#